data_AF-M5FRG8-F1
#
_entry.id   AF-M5FRG8-F1
#
_cell.length_a   1.000
_cell.length_b   1.000
_cell.length_c   1.000
_cell.angle_alpha   90.00
_cell.angle_beta   90.00
_cell.angle_gamma   90.00
#
_symmetry.space_group_name_H-M   'P 1'
#
loop_
_entity.id
_entity.type
_entity.pdbx_description
1 polymer ?
#
loop_
_entity_poly.entity_id
_entity_poly.type
_entity_poly.pdbx_seq_one_letter_code
_entity_poly.pdbx_strand_id
1 'polypeptide(L)'
;WTFSTIPWPVTYPVSSPHGLEALAVRRFLLATVHSQGKNKKDRVRAAMLRWHPDKFCPKWLGKVKEGDQEAVREGVNAVARILQDLQTECT
;
A
#
# COMPACT_ATOMS: atom_id res chain seq x y z
N TRP A 1 0.78 14.17 8.07
CA TRP A 1 1.45 12.86 8.00
C TRP A 1 2.88 13.03 7.51
N THR A 2 3.80 12.21 7.97
CA THR A 2 5.11 11.96 7.35
C THR A 2 5.08 10.57 6.69
N PHE A 3 6.10 10.23 5.91
CA PHE A 3 6.24 8.91 5.32
C PHE A 3 6.10 7.81 6.38
N SER A 4 6.81 7.94 7.51
CA SER A 4 6.83 6.94 8.58
C SER A 4 5.53 6.81 9.39
N THR A 5 4.62 7.78 9.26
CA THR A 5 3.31 7.74 9.96
C THR A 5 2.18 7.19 9.11
N ILE A 6 2.41 7.01 7.80
CA ILE A 6 1.43 6.35 6.94
C ILE A 6 1.37 4.87 7.33
N PRO A 7 0.16 4.29 7.52
CA PRO A 7 0.00 2.88 7.84
C PRO A 7 0.17 2.04 6.57
N TRP A 8 1.41 1.97 6.08
CA TRP A 8 1.79 1.16 4.94
C TRP A 8 1.39 -0.31 5.16
N PRO A 9 1.10 -1.08 4.09
CA PRO A 9 0.66 -2.47 4.21
C PRO A 9 1.85 -3.39 4.52
N VAL A 10 2.58 -3.14 5.60
CA VAL A 10 3.68 -3.94 6.13
C VAL A 10 3.54 -4.02 7.66
N THR A 11 4.18 -5.00 8.29
CA THR A 11 4.05 -5.24 9.75
C THR A 11 5.15 -4.59 10.58
N TYR A 12 6.04 -3.82 9.95
CA TYR A 12 7.17 -3.14 10.60
C TYR A 12 7.20 -1.66 10.23
N PRO A 13 7.81 -0.79 11.06
CA PRO A 13 7.99 0.61 10.73
C PRO A 13 8.87 0.77 9.48
N VAL A 14 8.47 1.66 8.57
CA VAL A 14 9.25 2.03 7.39
C VAL A 14 9.43 3.53 7.34
N SER A 15 10.62 3.99 6.95
CA SER A 15 10.96 5.42 6.86
C SER A 15 11.28 5.87 5.44
N SER A 16 11.30 4.97 4.46
CA SER A 16 11.51 5.28 3.06
C SER A 16 10.81 4.27 2.14
N PRO A 17 10.60 4.62 0.85
CA PRO A 17 9.97 3.74 -0.13
C PRO A 17 10.68 2.40 -0.28
N HIS A 18 12.01 2.36 -0.12
CA HIS A 18 12.81 1.14 -0.21
C HIS A 18 12.39 0.07 0.82
N GLY A 19 11.84 0.47 1.97
CA GLY A 19 11.34 -0.46 2.97
C GLY A 19 10.05 -1.19 2.59
N LEU A 20 9.38 -0.79 1.50
CA LEU A 20 8.12 -1.38 1.01
C LEU A 20 8.38 -2.57 0.09
N GLU A 21 9.03 -3.59 0.63
CA GLU A 21 9.38 -4.81 -0.11
C GLU A 21 8.13 -5.58 -0.56
N ALA A 22 8.17 -6.10 -1.79
CA ALA A 22 7.05 -6.84 -2.39
C ALA A 22 6.59 -8.02 -1.51
N LEU A 23 7.52 -8.81 -0.97
CA LEU A 23 7.19 -9.95 -0.11
C LEU A 23 6.48 -9.52 1.18
N ALA A 24 6.91 -8.43 1.80
CA ALA A 24 6.30 -7.90 3.02
C ALA A 24 4.86 -7.44 2.77
N VAL A 25 4.65 -6.68 1.69
CA VAL A 25 3.31 -6.20 1.29
C VAL A 25 2.37 -7.37 0.97
N ARG A 26 2.86 -8.35 0.21
CA ARG A 26 2.11 -9.57 -0.11
C ARG A 26 1.72 -10.35 1.14
N ARG A 27 2.65 -10.56 2.07
CA ARG A 27 2.41 -11.23 3.34
C ARG A 27 1.35 -10.52 4.17
N PHE A 28 1.44 -9.19 4.29
CA PHE A 28 0.45 -8.40 5.02
C PHE A 28 -0.97 -8.58 4.48
N LEU A 29 -1.14 -8.41 3.16
CA LEU A 29 -2.47 -8.41 2.53
C LEU A 29 -3.12 -9.79 2.49
N LEU A 30 -2.31 -10.84 2.30
CA LEU A 30 -2.77 -12.22 2.17
C LEU A 30 -2.80 -12.99 3.50
N ALA A 31 -2.33 -12.39 4.59
CA ALA A 31 -2.41 -12.99 5.93
C ALA A 31 -3.84 -13.43 6.23
N THR A 32 -4.02 -14.65 6.75
CA THR A 32 -5.36 -15.21 7.03
C THR A 32 -6.14 -14.31 7.99
N VAL A 33 -5.45 -13.72 8.98
CA VAL A 33 -5.96 -12.77 9.98
C VAL A 33 -6.47 -11.45 9.40
N HIS A 34 -5.96 -11.01 8.24
CA HIS A 34 -6.33 -9.74 7.62
C HIS A 34 -7.66 -9.86 6.88
N SER A 35 -8.61 -8.94 7.12
CA SER A 35 -9.90 -8.90 6.42
C SER A 35 -10.65 -10.24 6.42
N GLN A 36 -10.94 -10.76 7.62
CA GLN A 36 -11.73 -11.99 7.83
C GLN A 36 -12.98 -12.03 6.97
N GLY A 37 -13.32 -13.21 6.44
CA GLY A 37 -14.51 -13.42 5.60
C GLY A 37 -14.36 -12.96 4.14
N LYS A 38 -13.28 -12.24 3.77
CA LYS A 38 -12.98 -11.90 2.37
C LYS A 38 -11.99 -12.90 1.77
N ASN A 39 -12.24 -13.33 0.53
CA ASN A 39 -11.27 -14.11 -0.24
C ASN A 39 -10.06 -13.24 -0.64
N LYS A 40 -8.98 -13.88 -1.11
CA LYS A 40 -7.73 -13.19 -1.52
C LYS A 40 -7.98 -12.12 -2.59
N LYS A 41 -8.79 -12.43 -3.59
CA LYS A 41 -9.10 -11.52 -4.73
C LYS A 41 -9.76 -10.23 -4.24
N ASP A 42 -10.72 -10.33 -3.33
CA ASP A 42 -11.44 -9.18 -2.79
C ASP A 42 -10.58 -8.33 -1.85
N ARG A 43 -9.64 -8.94 -1.14
CA ARG A 43 -8.63 -8.22 -0.33
C ARG A 43 -7.71 -7.39 -1.23
N VAL A 44 -7.21 -7.98 -2.32
CA VAL A 44 -6.36 -7.28 -3.30
C VAL A 44 -7.11 -6.13 -3.97
N ARG A 45 -8.35 -6.36 -4.44
CA ARG A 45 -9.20 -5.31 -5.02
C ARG A 45 -9.44 -4.15 -4.06
N ALA A 46 -9.77 -4.44 -2.80
CA ALA A 46 -9.99 -3.41 -1.79
C ALA A 46 -8.72 -2.60 -1.50
N ALA A 47 -7.55 -3.26 -1.49
CA ALA A 47 -6.28 -2.59 -1.34
C ALA A 47 -5.94 -1.71 -2.55
N MET A 48 -6.20 -2.16 -3.79
CA MET A 48 -6.02 -1.33 -4.99
C MET A 48 -6.86 -0.05 -4.93
N LEU A 49 -8.14 -0.13 -4.53
CA LEU A 49 -8.99 1.05 -4.38
C LEU A 49 -8.48 2.04 -3.31
N ARG A 50 -7.67 1.58 -2.36
CA ARG A 50 -7.08 2.40 -1.30
C ARG A 50 -5.74 3.01 -1.73
N TRP A 51 -4.89 2.22 -2.37
CA TRP A 51 -3.48 2.55 -2.62
C TRP A 51 -3.20 2.99 -4.06
N HIS A 52 -4.17 2.95 -4.97
CA HIS A 52 -3.96 3.51 -6.30
C HIS A 52 -3.63 5.02 -6.21
N PRO A 53 -2.62 5.52 -6.93
CA PRO A 53 -2.22 6.93 -6.88
C PRO A 53 -3.39 7.89 -7.11
N ASP A 54 -4.24 7.63 -8.11
CA ASP A 54 -5.42 8.46 -8.41
C ASP A 54 -6.47 8.51 -7.29
N LYS A 55 -6.44 7.55 -6.36
CA LYS A 55 -7.35 7.52 -5.21
C LYS A 55 -6.67 8.07 -3.96
N PHE A 56 -5.41 7.72 -3.73
CA PHE A 56 -4.66 8.12 -2.55
C PHE A 56 -4.23 9.58 -2.62
N CYS A 57 -3.57 10.00 -3.70
CA CYS A 57 -2.89 11.28 -3.79
C CYS A 57 -3.85 12.48 -3.64
N PRO A 58 -4.98 12.56 -4.38
CA PRO A 58 -5.91 13.68 -4.23
C PRO A 58 -6.52 13.78 -2.82
N LYS A 59 -6.64 12.64 -2.11
CA LYS A 59 -7.29 12.57 -0.81
C LYS A 59 -6.34 12.88 0.36
N TRP A 60 -5.09 12.45 0.26
CA TRP A 60 -4.18 12.39 1.39
C TRP A 60 -2.87 13.15 1.21
N LEU A 61 -2.39 13.35 -0.03
CA LEU A 61 -1.05 13.91 -0.24
C LEU A 61 -0.91 15.33 0.28
N GLY A 62 -1.95 16.17 0.13
CA GLY A 62 -1.98 17.52 0.71
C GLY A 62 -1.96 17.57 2.24
N LYS A 63 -2.17 16.43 2.93
CA LYS A 63 -2.05 16.29 4.39
C LYS A 63 -0.70 15.73 4.81
N VAL A 64 0.17 15.38 3.86
CA VAL A 64 1.54 14.93 4.10
C VAL A 64 2.44 16.16 4.16
N LYS A 65 3.38 16.16 5.11
CA LYS A 65 4.43 17.16 5.24
C LYS A 65 5.11 17.31 3.88
N GLU A 66 5.26 18.54 3.41
CA GLU A 66 5.75 18.86 2.06
C GLU A 66 7.03 18.08 1.69
N GLY A 67 8.04 18.09 2.57
CA GLY A 67 9.31 17.39 2.35
C GLY A 67 9.21 15.86 2.23
N ASP A 68 8.08 15.25 2.61
CA ASP A 68 7.84 13.81 2.52
C ASP A 68 6.92 13.44 1.35
N GLN A 69 6.31 14.42 0.65
CA GLN A 69 5.27 14.14 -0.35
C GLN A 69 5.80 13.30 -1.52
N GLU A 70 7.02 13.58 -2.00
CA GLU A 70 7.64 12.78 -3.07
C GLU A 70 7.87 11.33 -2.64
N ALA A 71 8.46 11.12 -1.45
CA ALA A 71 8.65 9.78 -0.91
C ALA A 71 7.31 9.04 -0.73
N VAL A 72 6.26 9.73 -0.27
CA VAL A 72 4.94 9.12 -0.15
C VAL A 72 4.38 8.75 -1.52
N ARG A 73 4.51 9.60 -2.54
CA ARG A 73 4.08 9.30 -3.90
C ARG A 73 4.80 8.07 -4.45
N GLU A 74 6.11 7.98 -4.25
CA GLU A 74 6.92 6.82 -4.63
C GLU A 74 6.45 5.54 -3.91
N GLY A 75 6.23 5.60 -2.60
CA GLY A 75 5.75 4.46 -1.82
C GLY A 75 4.36 3.99 -2.24
N VAL A 76 3.44 4.92 -2.53
CA VAL A 76 2.10 4.62 -3.07
C VAL A 76 2.20 3.92 -4.42
N ASN A 77 3.06 4.41 -5.32
CA ASN A 77 3.32 3.78 -6.62
C ASN A 77 3.89 2.36 -6.46
N ALA A 78 4.85 2.16 -5.54
CA ALA A 78 5.44 0.86 -5.26
C ALA A 78 4.38 -0.15 -4.79
N VAL A 79 3.55 0.23 -3.82
CA VAL A 79 2.45 -0.61 -3.32
C VAL A 79 1.44 -0.91 -4.42
N ALA A 80 1.06 0.08 -5.23
CA ALA A 80 0.13 -0.10 -6.33
C ALA A 80 0.63 -1.12 -7.37
N ARG A 81 1.93 -1.08 -7.71
CA ARG A 81 2.56 -2.05 -8.61
C ARG A 81 2.52 -3.47 -8.04
N ILE A 82 2.89 -3.64 -6.76
CA ILE A 82 2.83 -4.94 -6.08
C ILE A 82 1.40 -5.52 -6.08
N LEU A 83 0.40 -4.65 -5.88
CA LEU A 83 -1.01 -5.02 -5.91
C LEU A 83 -1.49 -5.44 -7.30
N GLN A 84 -0.99 -4.79 -8.36
CA GLN A 84 -1.30 -5.15 -9.75
C GLN A 84 -0.74 -6.52 -10.11
N ASP A 85 0.50 -6.82 -9.69
CA ASP A 85 1.10 -8.14 -9.88
C ASP A 85 0.26 -9.22 -9.15
N LEU A 86 -0.11 -8.96 -7.89
CA LEU A 86 -0.98 -9.84 -7.11
C LEU A 86 -2.36 -10.06 -7.74
N GLN A 87 -2.94 -9.01 -8.34
CA GLN A 87 -4.23 -9.11 -8.99
C GLN A 87 -4.17 -10.06 -10.19
N THR A 88 -3.10 -9.96 -10.97
CA THR A 88 -2.86 -10.81 -12.15
C THR A 88 -2.73 -12.28 -11.75
N GLU A 89 -2.02 -12.57 -10.64
CA GLU A 89 -1.89 -13.93 -10.09
C GLU A 89 -3.20 -14.53 -9.53
N CYS A 90 -4.17 -13.68 -9.17
CA CYS A 90 -5.48 -14.09 -8.63
C CYS A 90 -6.60 -14.15 -9.69
N THR A 91 -6.25 -13.99 -10.97
CA THR A 91 -7.20 -14.02 -12.09
C THR A 91 -7.42 -15.44 -12.57
#